data_AF-A0AAD9TVK6-F1
#
_entry.id   AF-A0AAD9TVK6-F1
#
_cell.length_a   1.000
_cell.length_b   1.000
_cell.length_c   1.000
_cell.angle_alpha   90.00
_cell.angle_beta   90.00
_cell.angle_gamma   90.00
#
_symmetry.space_group_name_H-M   'P 1'
#
loop_
_entity.id
_entity.type
_entity.pdbx_description
1 polymer ?
#
loop_
_entity_poly.entity_id
_entity_poly.type
_entity_poly.pdbx_seq_one_letter_code
_entity_poly.pdbx_strand_id
1 'polypeptide(L)'
;MSVFSMSVSIAQKIERLKRDFFWGDGFQKKKIHSIKWEVLYKSKKEGGLGIGSVQCMNEGLLAKWVWRFGVENCPLWKRVICAKYGIQRDKLR
;
A
#
# COMPACT_ATOMS: atom_id res chain seq x y z
N MET A 1 2.42 -1.63 -8.30
CA MET A 1 2.24 -0.41 -7.48
C MET A 1 2.95 -0.56 -6.13
N SER A 2 4.28 -0.58 -6.12
CA SER A 2 5.05 -0.75 -4.88
C SER A 2 6.24 0.21 -4.75
N VAL A 3 6.63 0.87 -5.83
CA VAL A 3 7.83 1.73 -5.90
C VAL A 3 7.47 3.22 -5.78
N PHE A 4 6.17 3.56 -5.85
CA PHE A 4 5.67 4.93 -5.76
C PHE A 4 4.72 5.09 -4.59
N SER A 5 4.79 6.27 -3.97
CA SER A 5 3.83 6.71 -2.96
C SER A 5 2.43 6.77 -3.56
N MET A 6 1.49 6.10 -2.90
CA MET A 6 0.10 6.11 -3.31
C MET A 6 -0.58 7.38 -2.81
N SER A 7 -1.33 8.05 -3.69
CA SER A 7 -2.15 9.18 -3.28
C SER A 7 -3.27 8.72 -2.33
N VAL A 8 -3.58 9.56 -1.34
CA VAL A 8 -4.61 9.28 -0.34
C VAL A 8 -5.97 9.02 -0.99
N SER A 9 -6.32 9.76 -2.04
CA SER A 9 -7.60 9.60 -2.75
C SER A 9 -7.71 8.25 -3.46
N ILE A 10 -6.64 7.73 -4.04
CA ILE A 10 -6.61 6.39 -4.65
C ILE A 10 -6.73 5.32 -3.56
N ALA A 11 -5.98 5.47 -2.46
CA ALA A 11 -6.07 4.54 -1.34
C ALA A 11 -7.51 4.46 -0.79
N GLN A 12 -8.17 5.61 -0.60
CA GLN A 12 -9.57 5.68 -0.17
C GLN A 12 -10.54 5.04 -1.17
N LYS A 13 -10.32 5.20 -2.48
CA LYS A 13 -11.13 4.53 -3.51
C LYS A 13 -11.00 3.01 -3.42
N ILE A 14 -9.79 2.50 -3.24
CA ILE A 14 -9.55 1.05 -3.08
C ILE A 14 -10.19 0.54 -1.79
N GLU A 15 -10.03 1.26 -0.68
CA GLU A 15 -10.67 0.90 0.60
C GLU A 15 -12.20 0.92 0.51
N ARG A 16 -12.77 1.84 -0.28
CA ARG A 16 -14.20 1.82 -0.60
C ARG A 16 -14.59 0.57 -1.38
N LEU A 17 -13.86 0.21 -2.44
CA LEU A 17 -14.15 -1.02 -3.20
C LEU A 17 -14.06 -2.28 -2.35
N LYS A 18 -13.07 -2.37 -1.44
CA LYS A 18 -12.96 -3.47 -0.48
C LYS A 18 -14.20 -3.54 0.44
N ARG A 19 -14.69 -2.38 0.87
CA ARG A 19 -15.88 -2.25 1.73
C ARG A 19 -17.15 -2.65 1.03
N ASP A 20 -17.34 -2.16 -0.19
CA ASP A 20 -18.51 -2.45 -1.00
C ASP A 20 -18.57 -3.95 -1.31
N PHE A 21 -17.41 -4.55 -1.63
CA PHE A 21 -17.29 -6.01 -1.77
C PHE A 21 -17.66 -6.75 -0.49
N PHE A 22 -17.10 -6.36 0.66
CA PHE A 22 -17.30 -7.08 1.92
C PHE A 22 -18.74 -7.01 2.42
N TRP A 23 -19.41 -5.86 2.25
CA TRP A 23 -20.79 -5.67 2.67
C TRP A 23 -21.82 -6.02 1.60
N GLY A 24 -21.37 -6.43 0.40
CA GLY A 24 -22.24 -6.73 -0.74
C GLY A 24 -23.08 -5.53 -1.17
N ASP A 25 -22.51 -4.32 -1.06
CA ASP A 25 -23.14 -3.10 -1.57
C ASP A 25 -22.99 -3.09 -3.09
N GLY A 26 -24.04 -3.52 -3.78
CA GLY A 26 -24.16 -3.46 -5.23
C GLY A 26 -24.89 -2.20 -5.68
N PHE A 27 -24.83 -1.90 -6.99
CA PHE A 27 -25.37 -0.69 -7.63
C PHE A 27 -26.81 -0.27 -7.28
N GLN A 28 -27.61 -1.11 -6.63
CA GLN A 28 -29.03 -0.86 -6.35
C GLN A 28 -29.47 -0.97 -4.88
N LYS A 29 -28.62 -1.41 -3.93
CA LYS A 29 -29.05 -1.57 -2.52
C LYS A 29 -27.93 -1.30 -1.50
N LYS A 30 -27.91 -0.08 -0.94
CA LYS A 30 -27.15 0.25 0.27
C LYS A 30 -27.63 -0.58 1.45
N LYS A 31 -26.85 -1.57 1.86
CA LYS A 31 -27.06 -2.27 3.13
C LYS A 31 -26.51 -1.44 4.30
N ILE A 32 -27.22 -1.43 5.42
CA ILE A 32 -26.82 -0.72 6.63
C ILE A 32 -25.49 -1.32 7.12
N HIS A 33 -24.44 -0.49 7.21
CA HIS A 33 -23.15 -0.90 7.73
C HIS A 33 -23.19 -0.89 9.26
N SER A 34 -23.29 -2.06 9.88
CA SER A 34 -23.36 -2.17 11.35
C SER A 34 -22.01 -2.00 12.06
N ILE A 35 -20.89 -2.00 11.33
CA ILE A 35 -19.54 -1.95 11.91
C ILE A 35 -18.71 -0.86 11.23
N LYS A 36 -18.08 0.01 12.02
CA LYS A 36 -17.11 1.00 11.52
C LYS A 36 -15.97 0.31 10.79
N TRP A 37 -15.65 0.77 9.59
CA TRP A 37 -14.58 0.20 8.77
C TRP A 37 -13.22 0.17 9.48
N GLU A 38 -12.96 1.14 10.36
CA GLU A 38 -11.76 1.23 11.20
C GLU A 38 -11.57 0.02 12.13
N VAL A 39 -12.66 -0.62 12.56
CA VAL A 39 -12.60 -1.81 13.44
C VAL A 39 -12.10 -3.03 12.66
N LEU A 40 -12.36 -3.09 11.35
CA LEU A 40 -11.91 -4.21 10.53
C LEU A 40 -10.39 -4.22 10.34
N TYR A 41 -9.73 -3.06 10.45
CA TYR A 41 -8.28 -2.95 10.36
C TYR A 41 -7.55 -3.56 11.56
N LYS A 42 -8.22 -3.63 12.72
CA LYS A 42 -7.62 -4.20 13.92
C LYS A 42 -7.33 -5.69 13.74
N SER A 43 -6.34 -6.20 14.46
CA SER A 43 -6.04 -7.63 14.42
C SER A 43 -7.23 -8.46 14.95
N LYS A 44 -7.30 -9.75 14.58
CA LYS A 44 -8.30 -10.67 15.14
C LYS A 44 -8.26 -10.72 16.67
N LYS A 45 -7.07 -10.57 17.26
CA LYS A 45 -6.88 -10.54 18.72
C LYS A 45 -7.50 -9.30 19.37
N GLU A 46 -7.62 -8.20 18.63
CA GLU A 46 -8.21 -6.94 19.08
C GLU A 46 -9.68 -6.77 18.65
N GLY A 47 -10.32 -7.85 18.20
CA GLY A 47 -11.73 -7.86 17.77
C GLY A 47 -11.97 -7.31 16.36
N GLY A 48 -10.92 -7.13 15.55
CA GLY A 48 -11.03 -6.77 14.15
C GLY A 48 -10.92 -7.96 13.19
N LEU A 49 -10.90 -7.67 11.89
CA LEU A 49 -10.78 -8.72 10.85
C LEU A 49 -9.33 -8.95 10.41
N GLY A 50 -8.40 -8.07 10.79
CA GLY A 50 -7.01 -8.07 10.36
C GLY A 50 -6.82 -7.65 8.90
N ILE A 51 -7.80 -6.97 8.30
CA ILE A 51 -7.65 -6.46 6.93
C ILE A 51 -6.66 -5.29 7.01
N GLY A 52 -5.50 -5.37 6.36
CA GLY A 52 -4.53 -4.28 6.40
C GLY A 52 -4.97 -3.05 5.62
N SER A 53 -4.67 -1.86 6.15
CA SER A 53 -4.81 -0.59 5.43
C SER A 53 -3.93 -0.59 4.18
N VAL A 54 -4.49 -0.21 3.03
CA VAL A 54 -3.73 -0.05 1.76
C VAL A 54 -2.58 0.95 1.93
N GLN A 55 -2.77 2.00 2.73
CA GLN A 55 -1.73 3.01 2.97
C GLN A 55 -0.54 2.39 3.69
N CYS A 56 -0.79 1.70 4.81
CA CYS A 56 0.26 1.02 5.57
C CYS A 56 0.97 -0.04 4.72
N MET A 57 0.24 -0.76 3.86
CA MET A 57 0.83 -1.70 2.92
C MET A 57 1.73 -1.01 1.89
N ASN A 58 1.32 0.15 1.35
CA ASN A 58 2.14 0.92 0.41
C ASN A 58 3.41 1.44 1.09
N GLU A 59 3.31 2.00 2.29
CA GLU A 59 4.44 2.46 3.09
C GLU A 59 5.44 1.34 3.37
N GLY A 60 4.96 0.17 3.81
CA GLY A 60 5.80 -1.00 4.04
C GLY A 60 6.49 -1.49 2.77
N LEU A 61 5.79 -1.46 1.63
CA LEU A 61 6.38 -1.80 0.33
C LEU A 61 7.45 -0.79 -0.08
N LEU A 62 7.23 0.51 0.11
CA LEU A 62 8.22 1.54 -0.17
C LEU A 62 9.47 1.37 0.69
N ALA A 63 9.29 1.14 2.00
CA ALA A 63 10.39 0.86 2.91
C ALA A 63 11.20 -0.35 2.45
N LYS A 64 10.53 -1.43 2.00
CA LYS A 64 11.18 -2.60 1.41
C LYS A 64 12.01 -2.22 0.18
N TRP A 65 11.52 -1.36 -0.71
CA TRP A 65 12.27 -0.93 -1.89
C TRP A 65 13.47 -0.05 -1.55
N VAL A 66 13.34 0.87 -0.59
CA VAL A 66 14.46 1.67 -0.09
C VAL A 66 15.54 0.78 0.50
N TRP A 67 15.16 -0.20 1.33
CA TRP A 67 16.08 -1.18 1.88
C TRP A 67 16.81 -1.97 0.78
N ARG A 68 16.06 -2.52 -0.19
CA ARG A 68 16.65 -3.25 -1.33
C ARG A 68 17.58 -2.37 -2.16
N PHE A 69 17.26 -1.09 -2.31
CA PHE A 69 18.12 -0.16 -3.02
C PHE A 69 19.47 0.03 -2.30
N GLY A 70 19.49 0.02 -0.96
CA GLY A 70 20.72 0.08 -0.17
C GLY A 70 21.53 -1.22 -0.18
N VAL A 71 20.85 -2.37 -0.05
CA VAL A 71 21.51 -3.68 0.17
C VAL A 71 21.86 -4.41 -1.13
N GLU A 72 21.04 -4.31 -2.19
CA GLU A 72 21.30 -5.06 -3.41
C GLU A 72 22.44 -4.45 -4.24
N ASN A 73 23.44 -5.29 -4.54
CA ASN A 73 24.56 -4.94 -5.39
C ASN A 73 24.18 -5.09 -6.88
N CYS A 74 24.19 -3.98 -7.59
CA CYS A 74 24.14 -3.91 -9.06
C CYS A 74 22.94 -4.54 -9.82
N PRO A 75 21.70 -4.60 -9.31
CA PRO A 75 20.59 -5.11 -10.11
C PRO A 75 20.17 -4.12 -11.23
N LEU A 76 19.65 -4.64 -12.35
CA LEU A 76 19.28 -3.84 -13.53
C LEU A 76 18.28 -2.73 -13.21
N TRP A 77 17.27 -3.01 -12.38
CA TRP A 77 16.25 -2.03 -11.97
C TRP A 77 16.87 -0.83 -11.24
N LYS A 78 17.88 -1.06 -10.38
CA LYS A 78 18.61 0.00 -9.68
C LYS A 78 19.38 0.89 -10.67
N ARG A 79 19.97 0.30 -11.72
CA ARG A 79 20.62 1.06 -12.80
C ARG A 79 19.66 1.96 -13.55
N VAL A 80 18.48 1.45 -13.88
CA VAL A 80 17.43 2.22 -14.57
C VAL A 80 16.97 3.39 -13.70
N ILE A 81 16.75 3.17 -12.41
CA ILE A 81 16.37 4.23 -11.48
C ILE A 81 17.49 5.28 -11.36
N CYS A 82 18.74 4.86 -11.14
CA CYS A 82 19.87 5.79 -11.07
C CYS A 82 20.02 6.63 -12.35
N ALA A 83 19.90 6.01 -13.54
CA ALA A 83 19.98 6.72 -14.81
C ALA A 83 18.82 7.72 -15.00
N LYS A 84 17.60 7.32 -14.64
CA LYS A 84 16.41 8.17 -14.75
C LYS A 84 16.49 9.43 -13.87
N TYR A 85 17.07 9.30 -12.66
CA TYR A 85 17.13 10.38 -11.67
C TYR A 85 18.52 11.01 -11.51
N GLY A 86 19.48 10.69 -12.38
CA GLY A 86 20.83 11.28 -12.37
C GLY A 86 21.67 10.91 -11.14
N ILE A 87 21.40 9.79 -10.48
CA ILE A 87 22.10 9.37 -9.26
C ILE A 87 23.43 8.72 -9.64
N GLN A 88 24.54 9.41 -9.38
CA GLN A 88 25.89 8.87 -9.61
C GLN A 88 26.21 7.78 -8.59
N ARG A 89 26.76 6.64 -9.08
CA ARG A 89 27.08 5.46 -8.27
C ARG A 89 28.07 5.74 -7.14
N ASP A 90 28.93 6.75 -7.31
CA ASP A 90 30.03 7.04 -6.39
C ASP A 90 29.61 7.80 -5.12
N LYS A 91 28.36 8.28 -5.03
CA LYS A 91 27.82 8.99 -3.85
C LYS A 91 26.98 8.13 -2.91
N LEU A 92 26.82 6.83 -3.21
CA LEU A 92 25.95 5.90 -2.47
C LEU A 92 26.74 4.87 -1.65
N ARG A 93 28.03 5.11 -1.42
CA ARG A 93 28.92 4.22 -0.65
C ARG A 93 29.35 4.90 0.64
#